data_AF-A0A2J6TFM5-F1
#
_entry.id   AF-A0A2J6TFM5-F1
#
_cell.length_a   1.000
_cell.length_b   1.000
_cell.length_c   1.000
_cell.angle_alpha   90.00
_cell.angle_beta   90.00
_cell.angle_gamma   90.00
#
_symmetry.space_group_name_H-M   'P 1'
#
loop_
_entity.id
_entity.type
_entity.pdbx_description
1 polymer ?
#
loop_
_entity_poly.entity_id
_entity_poly.type
_entity_poly.pdbx_seq_one_letter_code
_entity_poly.pdbx_strand_id
1 'polypeptide(L)'
;LATEAFDGTVKLWDIETGPLLHLNSHTDQIMNISFSPDCVYITTVSYDKRVRVWDAFTGEAKWQCEGHQKCATDAKFSPDLKYITSSSWDLTIKVWDL
;
A
#
# COMPACT_ATOMS: atom_id res chain seq x y z
N LEU A 1 1.41 13.80 -3.53
CA LEU A 1 1.83 13.51 -2.14
C LEU A 1 0.86 12.52 -1.52
N ALA A 2 1.35 11.48 -0.85
CA ALA A 2 0.53 10.56 -0.06
C ALA A 2 0.91 10.66 1.42
N THR A 3 -0.07 10.53 2.31
CA THR A 3 0.13 10.53 3.77
C THR A 3 -0.66 9.40 4.41
N GLU A 4 -0.01 8.62 5.26
CA GLU A 4 -0.62 7.65 6.16
C GLU A 4 -1.08 8.29 7.47
N ALA A 5 -2.05 7.64 8.12
CA ALA A 5 -2.45 7.93 9.48
C ALA A 5 -2.48 6.66 10.36
N PHE A 6 -2.40 6.86 11.67
CA PHE A 6 -2.45 5.78 12.67
C PHE A 6 -3.79 5.04 12.71
N ASP A 7 -4.86 5.66 12.22
CA ASP A 7 -6.20 5.07 12.15
C ASP A 7 -6.41 4.17 10.91
N GLY A 8 -5.36 3.90 10.14
CA GLY A 8 -5.45 3.05 8.96
C GLY A 8 -5.88 3.78 7.69
N THR A 9 -6.02 5.12 7.74
CA THR A 9 -6.40 5.91 6.56
C THR A 9 -5.19 6.38 5.74
N VAL A 10 -5.39 6.48 4.43
CA VAL A 10 -4.45 7.14 3.50
C VAL A 10 -5.14 8.34 2.88
N LYS A 11 -4.42 9.46 2.78
CA LYS A 11 -4.86 10.61 2.01
C LYS A 11 -3.88 10.90 0.89
N LEU A 12 -4.41 11.09 -0.31
CA LEU A 12 -3.66 11.50 -1.48
C LEU A 12 -3.98 12.96 -1.80
N TRP A 13 -2.93 13.71 -2.12
CA TRP A 13 -3.01 15.14 -2.40
C TRP A 13 -2.19 15.46 -3.63
N ASP A 14 -2.77 16.26 -4.50
CA ASP A 14 -2.03 17.03 -5.47
C ASP A 14 -1.50 18.32 -4.80
N ILE A 15 -0.30 18.75 -5.18
CA ILE A 15 0.34 19.91 -4.54
C ILE A 15 -0.31 21.23 -4.99
N GLU A 16 -0.84 21.28 -6.22
CA GLU A 16 -1.42 22.50 -6.80
C GLU A 16 -2.92 22.59 -6.52
N THR A 17 -3.63 21.48 -6.63
CA THR A 17 -5.10 21.41 -6.58
C THR A 17 -5.64 20.88 -5.26
N GLY A 18 -4.79 20.29 -4.41
CA GLY A 18 -5.14 19.86 -3.06
C GLY A 18 -5.63 18.41 -2.96
N PRO A 19 -6.56 18.08 -2.04
CA PRO A 19 -6.93 16.70 -1.74
C PRO A 19 -7.56 15.98 -2.95
N LEU A 20 -7.10 14.74 -3.20
CA LEU A 20 -7.56 13.88 -4.29
C LEU A 20 -8.35 12.68 -3.77
N LEU A 21 -7.77 11.88 -2.88
CA LEU A 21 -8.37 10.63 -2.39
C LEU A 21 -8.25 10.50 -0.88
N HIS A 22 -9.22 9.79 -0.31
CA HIS A 22 -9.23 9.35 1.07
C HIS A 22 -9.58 7.86 1.09
N LEU A 23 -8.61 7.02 1.45
CA LEU A 23 -8.72 5.56 1.43
C LEU A 23 -8.81 5.05 2.87
N ASN A 24 -9.91 4.35 3.19
CA ASN A 24 -10.02 3.57 4.42
C ASN A 24 -9.26 2.26 4.23
N SER A 25 -7.93 2.35 4.34
CA SER A 25 -7.04 1.33 3.80
C SER A 25 -6.87 0.14 4.72
N HIS A 26 -6.66 0.35 6.02
CA HIS A 26 -6.35 -0.70 6.99
C HIS A 26 -7.19 -0.55 8.26
N THR A 27 -7.28 -1.63 9.03
CA THR A 27 -7.95 -1.62 10.34
C THR A 27 -6.99 -1.28 11.48
N ASP A 28 -5.73 -1.00 11.17
CA ASP A 28 -4.65 -0.72 12.10
C ASP A 28 -3.61 0.20 11.43
N GLN A 29 -2.65 0.71 12.20
CA GLN A 29 -1.64 1.66 11.76
C GLN A 29 -0.95 1.19 10.47
N ILE A 30 -0.88 2.10 9.50
CA ILE A 30 -0.12 1.93 8.27
C ILE A 30 1.35 2.13 8.58
N MET A 31 2.18 1.21 8.08
CA MET A 31 3.63 1.22 8.26
C MET A 31 4.37 1.85 7.08
N ASN A 32 3.80 1.72 5.88
CA ASN A 32 4.41 2.27 4.67
C ASN A 32 3.38 2.47 3.57
N ILE A 33 3.66 3.45 2.71
CA ILE A 33 2.94 3.73 1.47
C ILE A 33 3.98 3.92 0.36
N SER A 34 3.76 3.30 -0.79
CA SER A 34 4.63 3.46 -1.96
C SER A 34 3.81 3.55 -3.23
N PHE A 35 4.23 4.41 -4.16
CA PHE A 35 3.72 4.38 -5.53
C PHE A 35 4.36 3.25 -6.33
N SER A 36 3.64 2.75 -7.32
CA SER A 36 4.23 1.98 -8.42
C SER A 36 5.13 2.88 -9.29
N PRO A 37 6.09 2.28 -10.02
CA PRO A 37 6.96 3.00 -10.97
C PRO A 37 6.22 3.84 -12.02
N ASP A 38 5.02 3.43 -12.44
CA ASP A 38 4.17 4.14 -13.40
C ASP A 38 3.19 5.12 -12.74
N CYS A 39 3.22 5.24 -11.41
CA CYS A 39 2.33 6.08 -10.59
C CYS A 39 0.83 5.77 -10.72
N VAL A 40 0.46 4.63 -11.32
CA VAL A 40 -0.95 4.22 -11.47
C VAL A 40 -1.47 3.57 -10.20
N TYR A 41 -0.60 2.94 -9.42
CA TYR A 41 -0.97 2.20 -8.22
C TYR A 41 -0.26 2.71 -6.97
N ILE A 42 -0.91 2.46 -5.82
CA ILE A 42 -0.36 2.71 -4.49
C ILE A 42 -0.40 1.40 -3.72
N THR A 43 0.74 0.99 -3.15
CA THR A 43 0.79 -0.08 -2.14
C THR A 43 0.76 0.49 -0.74
N THR A 44 0.01 -0.15 0.13
CA THR A 44 -0.06 0.15 1.57
C THR A 44 0.20 -1.11 2.38
N VAL A 45 0.94 -0.99 3.48
CA VAL A 45 1.21 -2.09 4.43
C VAL A 45 0.93 -1.66 5.85
N SER A 46 0.52 -2.59 6.71
CA SER A 46 0.03 -2.27 8.06
C SER A 46 0.35 -3.34 9.10
N TYR A 47 0.20 -2.96 10.37
CA TYR A 47 0.11 -3.88 11.51
C TYR A 47 -1.00 -4.93 11.37
N ASP A 48 -2.04 -4.65 10.57
CA ASP A 48 -3.09 -5.62 10.24
C ASP A 48 -2.61 -6.81 9.38
N LYS A 49 -1.30 -6.85 9.07
CA LYS A 49 -0.59 -7.92 8.36
C LYS A 49 -0.91 -7.99 6.87
N ARG A 50 -1.67 -7.02 6.34
CA ARG A 50 -2.08 -6.98 4.93
C ARG A 50 -1.16 -6.07 4.13
N VAL A 51 -0.97 -6.44 2.87
CA VAL A 51 -0.55 -5.53 1.82
C VAL A 51 -1.79 -5.26 0.98
N ARG A 52 -2.11 -3.99 0.70
CA ARG A 52 -3.20 -3.62 -0.21
C ARG A 52 -2.66 -2.77 -1.33
N VAL A 53 -3.31 -2.88 -2.48
CA VAL A 53 -2.98 -2.13 -3.68
C VAL A 53 -4.21 -1.38 -4.14
N TRP A 54 -4.03 -0.10 -4.42
CA TRP A 54 -5.08 0.84 -4.78
C TRP A 54 -4.75 1.46 -6.13
N ASP A 55 -5.78 1.75 -6.90
CA ASP A 55 -5.66 2.63 -8.06
C ASP A 55 -5.53 4.08 -7.58
N ALA A 56 -4.46 4.76 -8.01
CA ALA A 56 -4.09 6.08 -7.52
C ALA A 56 -5.02 7.20 -8.02
N PHE A 57 -5.83 6.95 -9.05
CA PHE A 57 -6.72 7.95 -9.64
C PHE A 57 -8.16 7.81 -9.16
N THR A 58 -8.61 6.56 -8.97
CA THR A 58 -9.99 6.23 -8.60
C THR A 58 -10.14 5.91 -7.12
N GLY A 59 -9.05 5.52 -6.44
CA GLY A 59 -9.07 5.05 -5.07
C GLY A 59 -9.69 3.65 -4.90
N GLU A 60 -9.93 2.93 -6.00
CA GLU A 60 -10.43 1.56 -5.93
C GLU A 60 -9.36 0.60 -5.41
N ALA A 61 -9.75 -0.29 -4.50
CA ALA A 61 -8.91 -1.43 -4.11
C ALA A 61 -8.82 -2.41 -5.30
N LYS A 62 -7.60 -2.73 -5.73
CA LYS A 62 -7.34 -3.64 -6.85
C LYS A 62 -6.87 -5.01 -6.38
N TRP A 63 -5.93 -5.04 -5.43
CA TRP A 63 -5.39 -6.29 -4.89
C TRP A 63 -5.22 -6.24 -3.39
N GLN A 64 -5.36 -7.41 -2.75
CA GLN A 64 -5.06 -7.62 -1.33
C GLN A 64 -4.20 -8.86 -1.22
N CYS A 65 -2.97 -8.70 -0.72
CA CYS A 65 -2.04 -9.80 -0.54
C CYS A 65 -2.14 -10.32 0.89
N GLU A 66 -2.50 -11.60 1.01
CA GLU A 66 -2.75 -12.27 2.28
C GLU A 66 -1.72 -13.37 2.53
N GLY A 67 -1.12 -13.40 3.72
CA GLY A 67 -0.27 -14.52 4.13
C GLY A 67 0.82 -14.19 5.14
N HIS A 68 1.14 -12.91 5.36
CA HIS A 68 2.02 -12.52 6.47
C HIS A 68 1.37 -12.84 7.82
N GLN A 69 2.19 -13.33 8.75
CA GLN A 69 1.72 -13.77 10.07
C GLN A 69 1.89 -12.67 11.13
N LYS A 70 2.64 -11.62 10.81
CA LYS A 70 2.85 -10.42 11.63
C LYS A 70 2.80 -9.17 10.76
N CYS A 71 2.99 -8.00 11.39
CA CYS A 71 2.99 -6.67 10.76
C CYS A 71 3.79 -6.68 9.44
N ALA A 72 3.17 -6.18 8.37
CA ALA A 72 3.85 -5.94 7.10
C ALA A 72 4.53 -4.57 7.17
N THR A 73 5.82 -4.52 6.85
CA THR A 73 6.67 -3.36 7.15
C THR A 73 7.03 -2.52 5.94
N ASP A 74 7.12 -3.15 4.77
CA ASP A 74 7.33 -2.46 3.49
C ASP A 74 6.76 -3.30 2.35
N ALA A 75 6.37 -2.64 1.26
CA ALA A 75 6.03 -3.26 0.00
C ALA A 75 6.53 -2.40 -1.17
N LYS A 76 6.98 -3.06 -2.23
CA LYS A 76 7.51 -2.43 -3.44
C LYS A 76 7.07 -3.21 -4.68
N PHE A 77 6.69 -2.47 -5.72
CA PHE A 77 6.47 -3.03 -7.04
C PHE A 77 7.81 -3.40 -7.70
N SER A 78 7.80 -4.47 -8.50
CA SER A 78 8.84 -4.69 -9.49
C SER A 78 8.80 -3.58 -10.56
N PRO A 79 9.92 -3.23 -11.19
CA PRO A 79 9.96 -2.23 -12.26
C PRO A 79 9.06 -2.55 -13.46
N ASP A 80 8.79 -3.84 -13.70
CA ASP A 80 7.93 -4.32 -14.79
C ASP A 80 6.45 -4.51 -14.37
N LEU A 81 6.10 -4.11 -13.14
CA LEU A 81 4.73 -4.13 -12.59
C LEU A 81 4.06 -5.50 -12.52
N LYS A 82 4.82 -6.60 -12.63
CA LYS A 82 4.27 -7.96 -12.51
C LYS A 82 4.23 -8.47 -11.09
N TYR A 83 5.08 -7.93 -10.23
CA TYR A 83 5.25 -8.45 -8.90
C TYR A 83 5.22 -7.36 -7.85
N ILE A 84 4.82 -7.75 -6.64
CA ILE A 84 5.07 -6.99 -5.42
C ILE A 84 5.94 -7.84 -4.50
N THR A 85 6.97 -7.22 -3.94
CA THR A 85 7.70 -7.79 -2.80
C THR A 85 7.23 -7.13 -1.52
N SER A 86 6.98 -7.91 -0.46
CA SER A 86 6.68 -7.37 0.86
C SER A 86 7.55 -7.98 1.95
N SER A 87 7.92 -7.17 2.93
CA SER A 87 8.65 -7.58 4.13
C SER A 87 7.76 -7.54 5.36
N SER A 88 8.06 -8.38 6.36
CA SER A 88 7.27 -8.45 7.60
C SER A 88 8.12 -8.83 8.81
N TRP A 89 7.62 -8.48 9.99
CA TRP A 89 8.15 -8.95 11.27
C TRP A 89 8.00 -10.45 11.51
N ASP A 90 7.32 -11.19 10.63
CA ASP A 90 7.30 -12.65 10.64
C ASP A 90 8.60 -13.29 10.13
N LEU A 91 9.63 -12.48 9.85
CA LEU A 91 10.94 -12.87 9.35
C LEU A 91 10.90 -13.42 7.92
N THR A 92 9.84 -13.09 7.15
CA THR A 92 9.70 -13.50 5.77
C THR A 92 9.64 -12.31 4.81
N ILE A 93 10.11 -12.56 3.59
CA ILE A 93 9.80 -11.76 2.41
C ILE A 93 8.84 -12.59 1.56
N LYS A 94 7.78 -11.96 1.04
CA LYS A 94 6.84 -12.59 0.12
C LYS A 94 6.86 -11.88 -1.22
N VAL A 95 6.66 -12.64 -2.28
CA VAL A 95 6.51 -12.15 -3.65
C VAL A 95 5.09 -12.50 -4.10
N TRP A 96 4.39 -11.52 -4.64
CA TRP A 96 3.00 -11.62 -5.08
C TRP A 96 2.93 -11.35 -6.57
N ASP A 97 2.18 -12.16 -7.30
CA ASP A 97 1.82 -11.94 -8.70
C ASP A 97 0.61 -10.98 -8.77
N LEU A 98 0.58 -10.11 -9.78
CA LEU A 98 -0.41 -9.04 -9.95
C LEU A 98 -1.39 -9.31 -11.09
#